data_AF-A0A7V5GTN6-F1
#
_entry.id   AF-A0A7V5GTN6-F1
#
_cell.length_a   1.000
_cell.length_b   1.000
_cell.length_c   1.000
_cell.angle_alpha   90.00
_cell.angle_beta   90.00
_cell.angle_gamma   90.00
#
_symmetry.space_group_name_H-M   'P 1'
#
loop_
_entity.id
_entity.type
_entity.pdbx_description
1 polymer ?
#
loop_
_entity_poly.entity_id
_entity_poly.type
_entity_poly.pdbx_seq_one_letter_code
_entity_poly.pdbx_strand_id
1 'polypeptide(L)'
;MVHTDLVSKLPELAPLFDRSKLENVVTKADDCQAEKHADGRECPLERGEACCYEGSPNSVAILDPYWIGGTAKHVKRTLLNKIILLKRDSMSPKVDEPTTEAALRIIEEGGYSMSHGRWFSVPFYNPYLLVNDAARIDLLRRQWKKLLDAVPLYIVNTESMELAEAKERIWEIVSNE
;
A
#
# COMPACT_ATOMS: atom_id res chain seq x y z
N MET A 1 -10.41 -2.32 -0.65
CA MET A 1 -10.72 -1.86 0.71
C MET A 1 -9.66 -0.85 1.09
N VAL A 2 -10.03 0.19 1.82
CA VAL A 2 -9.15 1.29 2.22
C VAL A 2 -9.20 1.39 3.74
N HIS A 3 -8.06 1.46 4.43
CA HIS A 3 -8.07 1.63 5.88
C HIS A 3 -8.68 2.97 6.27
N THR A 4 -9.54 2.98 7.29
CA THR A 4 -10.27 4.20 7.68
C THR A 4 -9.41 5.15 8.50
N ASP A 5 -8.32 4.69 9.11
CA ASP A 5 -7.36 5.53 9.83
C ASP A 5 -6.67 6.57 8.94
N LEU A 6 -6.71 6.37 7.60
CA LEU A 6 -6.22 7.34 6.63
C LEU A 6 -6.86 8.72 6.78
N VAL A 7 -8.04 8.87 7.40
CA VAL A 7 -8.60 10.19 7.72
C VAL A 7 -7.66 11.07 8.54
N SER A 8 -6.76 10.48 9.33
CA SER A 8 -5.72 11.20 10.08
C SER A 8 -4.76 11.97 9.17
N LYS A 9 -4.55 11.46 7.95
CA LYS A 9 -3.62 12.00 6.95
C LYS A 9 -4.34 12.68 5.79
N LEU A 10 -5.55 12.23 5.48
CA LEU A 10 -6.39 12.66 4.37
C LEU A 10 -7.84 12.86 4.88
N PRO A 11 -8.12 13.96 5.61
CA PRO A 11 -9.43 14.21 6.21
C PRO A 11 -10.57 14.27 5.17
N GLU A 12 -10.26 14.60 3.91
CA GLU A 12 -11.20 14.60 2.79
C GLU A 12 -11.81 13.23 2.47
N LEU A 13 -11.25 12.14 3.01
CA LEU A 13 -11.81 10.79 2.86
C LEU A 13 -13.00 10.55 3.81
N ALA A 14 -13.14 11.29 4.90
CA ALA A 14 -14.20 11.05 5.89
C ALA A 14 -15.61 11.10 5.27
N PRO A 15 -15.99 12.11 4.45
CA PRO A 15 -17.30 12.13 3.79
C PRO A 15 -17.51 10.97 2.81
N LEU A 16 -16.43 10.35 2.31
CA LEU A 16 -16.52 9.17 1.45
C LEU A 16 -16.80 7.93 2.29
N PHE A 17 -16.20 7.83 3.47
CA PHE A 17 -16.42 6.74 4.41
C PHE A 17 -17.84 6.75 4.98
N ASP A 18 -18.43 7.93 5.23
CA ASP A 18 -19.81 8.07 5.72
C ASP A 18 -20.86 7.40 4.80
N ARG A 19 -20.55 7.31 3.50
CA ARG A 19 -21.40 6.68 2.47
C ARG A 19 -20.91 5.30 2.02
N SER A 20 -19.91 4.75 2.69
CA SER A 20 -19.28 3.47 2.34
C SER A 20 -19.79 2.33 3.21
N LYS A 21 -19.48 1.08 2.81
CA LYS A 21 -19.60 -0.04 3.73
C LYS A 21 -18.35 -0.10 4.60
N LEU A 22 -18.54 0.02 5.91
CA LEU A 22 -17.48 0.00 6.90
C LEU A 22 -17.39 -1.39 7.53
N GLU A 23 -16.17 -1.87 7.75
CA GLU A 23 -15.89 -3.11 8.46
C GLU A 23 -14.88 -2.85 9.60
N ASN A 24 -15.10 -3.48 10.74
CA ASN A 24 -14.27 -3.39 11.95
C ASN A 24 -14.06 -1.96 12.50
N VAL A 25 -14.93 -1.01 12.14
CA VAL A 25 -14.95 0.32 12.76
C VAL A 25 -15.46 0.23 14.18
N VAL A 26 -14.89 1.06 15.05
CA VAL A 26 -15.28 1.10 16.46
C VAL A 26 -16.55 1.93 16.62
N THR A 27 -17.55 1.38 17.32
CA THR A 27 -18.85 2.04 17.57
C THR A 27 -19.08 2.38 19.04
N LYS A 28 -18.15 2.00 19.94
CA LYS A 28 -18.17 2.33 21.37
C LYS A 28 -16.82 2.89 21.79
N ALA A 29 -16.82 3.97 22.57
CA ALA A 29 -15.59 4.63 22.99
C ALA A 29 -14.65 3.68 23.77
N ASP A 30 -15.20 2.81 24.61
CA ASP A 30 -14.45 1.81 25.39
C ASP A 30 -13.65 0.82 24.52
N ASP A 31 -14.07 0.60 23.27
CA ASP A 31 -13.41 -0.32 22.33
C ASP A 31 -12.34 0.39 21.47
N CYS A 32 -12.15 1.70 21.64
CA CYS A 32 -11.24 2.50 20.84
C CYS A 32 -9.77 2.26 21.22
N GLN A 33 -8.96 1.84 20.25
CA GLN A 33 -7.54 1.51 20.41
C GLN A 33 -6.61 2.62 19.92
N ALA A 34 -7.14 3.76 19.47
CA ALA A 34 -6.34 4.88 19.00
C ALA A 34 -5.63 5.56 20.17
N GLU A 35 -4.30 5.63 20.16
CA GLU A 35 -3.50 6.24 21.24
C GLU A 35 -3.89 7.70 21.50
N LYS A 36 -4.19 8.46 20.45
CA LYS A 36 -4.66 9.86 20.56
C LYS A 36 -6.02 10.01 21.27
N HIS A 37 -6.80 8.93 21.37
CA HIS A 37 -8.07 8.92 22.07
C HIS A 37 -7.97 8.35 23.48
N ALA A 38 -6.76 8.08 24.01
CA ALA A 38 -6.56 7.44 25.31
C ALA A 38 -7.25 8.21 26.46
N ASP A 39 -7.31 9.54 26.37
CA ASP A 39 -7.98 10.40 27.37
C ASP A 39 -9.51 10.51 27.15
N GLY A 40 -10.07 9.79 26.16
CA GLY A 40 -11.48 9.76 25.79
C GLY A 40 -11.97 11.02 25.07
N ARG A 41 -11.52 12.21 25.47
CA ARG A 41 -12.07 13.52 25.05
C ARG A 41 -11.97 13.81 23.55
N GLU A 42 -10.97 13.24 22.89
CA GLU A 42 -10.74 13.45 21.45
C GLU A 42 -11.48 12.43 20.58
N CYS A 43 -12.05 11.38 21.17
CA CYS A 43 -12.75 10.34 20.43
C CYS A 43 -14.03 10.92 19.79
N PRO A 44 -14.25 10.74 18.48
CA PRO A 44 -15.48 11.17 17.81
C PRO A 44 -16.76 10.60 18.45
N LEU A 45 -16.68 9.40 19.03
CA LEU A 45 -17.81 8.74 19.69
C LEU A 45 -18.32 9.49 20.93
N GLU A 46 -17.42 10.16 21.67
CA GLU A 46 -17.81 11.03 22.81
C GLU A 46 -18.59 12.27 22.34
N ARG A 47 -18.49 12.62 21.05
CA ARG A 47 -19.21 13.73 20.41
C ARG A 47 -20.49 13.27 19.72
N GLY A 48 -20.86 11.99 19.87
CA GLY A 48 -22.09 11.42 19.31
C GLY A 48 -21.98 10.95 17.86
N GLU A 49 -20.77 10.83 17.31
CA GLU A 49 -20.58 10.23 15.99
C GLU A 49 -20.95 8.75 15.99
N ALA A 50 -21.35 8.22 14.83
CA ALA A 50 -21.80 6.83 14.71
C ALA A 50 -20.66 5.81 14.85
N CYS A 51 -19.44 6.19 14.47
CA CYS A 51 -18.26 5.35 14.55
C CYS A 51 -16.97 6.18 14.66
N CYS A 52 -15.88 5.54 15.08
CA CYS A 52 -14.53 6.08 15.08
C CYS A 52 -13.68 5.41 13.98
N TYR A 53 -13.29 6.20 12.98
CA TYR A 53 -12.48 5.73 11.83
C TYR A 53 -11.06 5.32 12.19
N GLU A 54 -10.52 5.88 13.27
CA GLU A 54 -9.15 5.61 13.73
C GLU A 54 -9.12 4.63 14.89
N GLY A 55 -10.29 4.22 15.39
CA GLY A 55 -10.41 3.47 16.64
C GLY A 55 -9.89 2.04 16.57
N SER A 56 -9.62 1.49 15.37
CA SER A 56 -9.14 0.12 15.20
C SER A 56 -8.10 0.07 14.07
N PRO A 57 -6.97 -0.64 14.24
CA PRO A 57 -5.96 -0.80 13.19
C PRO A 57 -6.48 -1.65 12.01
N ASN A 58 -7.54 -2.42 12.22
CA ASN A 58 -8.14 -3.31 11.21
C ASN A 58 -9.39 -2.72 10.57
N SER A 59 -9.72 -1.46 10.89
CA SER A 59 -10.89 -0.78 10.35
C SER A 59 -10.68 -0.40 8.88
N VAL A 60 -11.67 -0.74 8.06
CA VAL A 60 -11.58 -0.59 6.60
C VAL A 60 -12.93 -0.16 6.01
N ALA A 61 -12.87 0.55 4.89
CA ALA A 61 -14.00 0.96 4.08
C ALA A 61 -13.96 0.32 2.69
N ILE A 62 -15.12 -0.11 2.22
CA ILE A 62 -15.39 -0.45 0.83
C ILE A 62 -16.14 0.72 0.20
N LEU A 63 -15.46 1.39 -0.73
CA LEU A 63 -15.95 2.59 -1.40
C LEU A 63 -15.78 2.48 -2.92
N ASP A 64 -16.60 3.21 -3.68
CA ASP A 64 -16.49 3.25 -5.14
C ASP A 64 -15.25 4.07 -5.57
N PRO A 65 -14.30 3.52 -6.33
CA PRO A 65 -13.13 4.26 -6.80
C PRO A 65 -13.43 5.58 -7.51
N TYR A 66 -14.58 5.71 -8.20
CA TYR A 66 -14.97 6.97 -8.85
C TYR A 66 -15.23 8.10 -7.85
N TRP A 67 -15.41 7.80 -6.57
CA TRP A 67 -15.54 8.79 -5.53
C TRP A 67 -14.23 9.51 -5.22
N ILE A 68 -13.09 8.91 -5.57
CA ILE A 68 -11.77 9.50 -5.38
C ILE A 68 -11.38 10.24 -6.66
N GLY A 69 -11.78 11.52 -6.75
CA GLY A 69 -11.40 12.40 -7.85
C GLY A 69 -12.06 12.13 -9.20
N GLY A 70 -13.16 11.35 -9.22
CA GLY A 70 -14.02 11.19 -10.40
C GLY A 70 -13.47 10.27 -11.48
N THR A 71 -14.13 10.28 -12.64
CA THR A 71 -13.75 9.48 -13.83
C THR A 71 -12.38 9.86 -14.41
N ALA A 72 -11.88 11.07 -14.13
CA ALA A 72 -10.57 11.51 -14.58
C ALA A 72 -9.42 10.87 -13.80
N LYS A 73 -9.67 10.39 -12.57
CA LYS A 73 -8.66 9.79 -11.69
C LYS A 73 -8.69 8.25 -11.68
N HIS A 74 -9.67 7.65 -12.34
CA HIS A 74 -9.76 6.20 -12.50
C HIS A 74 -9.75 5.82 -13.98
N VAL A 75 -8.72 5.08 -14.40
CA VAL A 75 -8.56 4.61 -15.77
C VAL A 75 -8.74 3.09 -15.81
N LYS A 76 -9.73 2.61 -16.58
CA LYS A 76 -10.01 1.17 -16.72
C LYS A 76 -8.95 0.41 -17.51
N ARG A 77 -8.28 1.08 -18.45
CA ARG A 77 -7.25 0.49 -19.33
C ARG A 77 -6.11 1.47 -19.50
N THR A 78 -4.90 1.06 -19.14
CA THR A 78 -3.68 1.86 -19.28
C THR A 78 -2.55 0.98 -19.79
N LEU A 79 -1.51 1.62 -20.32
CA LEU A 79 -0.22 0.99 -20.52
C LEU A 79 0.61 1.17 -19.24
N LEU A 80 1.47 0.18 -18.97
CA LEU A 80 2.42 0.25 -17.87
C LEU A 80 3.74 0.81 -18.41
N ASN A 81 4.20 1.92 -17.86
CA ASN A 81 5.45 2.55 -18.28
C ASN A 81 6.57 2.31 -17.26
N LYS A 82 6.23 2.15 -15.97
CA LYS A 82 7.19 1.99 -14.87
C LYS A 82 6.62 1.09 -13.80
N ILE A 83 7.48 0.30 -13.17
CA ILE A 83 7.16 -0.49 -11.97
C ILE A 83 7.95 0.11 -10.81
N ILE A 84 7.29 0.36 -9.68
CA ILE A 84 7.96 0.84 -8.47
C ILE A 84 7.72 -0.16 -7.36
N LEU A 85 8.80 -0.71 -6.81
CA LEU A 85 8.79 -1.57 -5.64
C LEU A 85 9.21 -0.75 -4.42
N LEU A 86 8.32 -0.63 -3.45
CA LEU A 86 8.63 0.03 -2.17
C LEU A 86 9.30 -0.97 -1.23
N LYS A 87 10.50 -0.63 -0.77
CA LYS A 87 11.28 -1.45 0.17
C LYS A 87 11.54 -0.66 1.45
N ARG A 88 11.63 -1.37 2.57
CA ARG A 88 12.15 -0.85 3.84
C ARG A 88 13.41 -1.64 4.20
N ASP A 89 14.56 -1.00 4.05
CA ASP A 89 15.87 -1.61 4.30
C ASP A 89 16.87 -0.53 4.72
N SER A 90 17.65 -0.77 5.76
CA SER A 90 18.66 0.19 6.25
C SER A 90 19.95 0.19 5.43
N MET A 91 20.21 -0.87 4.64
CA MET A 91 21.50 -1.09 3.97
C MET A 91 21.47 -0.80 2.46
N SER A 92 20.27 -0.74 1.86
CA SER A 92 20.10 -0.50 0.42
C SER A 92 20.14 1.00 0.07
N PRO A 93 20.54 1.36 -1.16
CA PRO A 93 20.47 2.74 -1.64
C PRO A 93 19.03 3.28 -1.61
N LYS A 94 18.89 4.61 -1.68
CA LYS A 94 17.61 5.32 -1.69
C LYS A 94 16.73 4.91 -2.88
N VAL A 95 17.32 4.83 -4.06
CA VAL A 95 16.70 4.36 -5.29
C VAL A 95 17.67 3.42 -5.98
N ASP A 96 17.16 2.30 -6.48
CA ASP A 96 17.92 1.34 -7.29
C ASP A 96 17.13 0.99 -8.56
N GLU A 97 17.85 0.78 -9.66
CA GLU A 97 17.28 0.33 -10.93
C GLU A 97 17.94 -1.00 -11.30
N PRO A 98 17.44 -2.12 -10.75
CA PRO A 98 18.03 -3.42 -11.00
C PRO A 98 17.85 -3.85 -12.46
N THR A 99 18.83 -4.61 -12.96
CA THR A 99 18.69 -5.32 -14.24
C THR A 99 17.48 -6.26 -14.23
N THR A 100 16.93 -6.58 -15.41
CA THR A 100 15.77 -7.47 -15.54
C THR A 100 15.92 -8.80 -14.78
N GLU A 101 17.10 -9.43 -14.83
CA GLU A 101 17.35 -10.69 -14.12
C GLU A 101 17.44 -10.50 -12.59
N ALA A 102 18.00 -9.38 -12.13
CA ALA A 102 18.03 -9.05 -10.71
C ALA A 102 16.63 -8.73 -10.19
N ALA A 103 15.86 -7.92 -10.91
CA ALA A 103 14.47 -7.62 -10.63
C ALA A 103 13.61 -8.89 -10.55
N LEU A 104 13.80 -9.82 -11.50
CA LEU A 104 13.07 -11.08 -11.52
C LEU A 104 13.34 -11.94 -10.28
N ARG A 105 14.59 -12.01 -9.83
CA ARG A 105 14.96 -12.71 -8.58
C ARG A 105 14.29 -12.08 -7.36
N ILE A 106 14.29 -10.75 -7.29
CA ILE A 106 13.68 -10.00 -6.17
C ILE A 106 12.17 -10.26 -6.11
N ILE A 107 11.48 -10.19 -7.25
CA ILE A 107 10.03 -10.44 -7.31
C ILE A 107 9.72 -11.91 -6.99
N GLU A 108 10.51 -12.86 -7.49
CA GLU A 108 10.31 -14.29 -7.22
C GLU A 108 10.48 -14.63 -5.74
N GLU A 109 11.48 -14.06 -5.06
CA GLU A 109 11.63 -14.18 -3.60
C GLU A 109 10.47 -13.49 -2.88
N GLY A 110 10.06 -12.32 -3.39
CA GLY A 110 9.00 -11.51 -2.81
C GLY A 110 9.28 -11.13 -1.36
N GLY A 111 10.54 -10.83 -1.07
CA GLY A 111 11.02 -10.43 0.24
C GLY A 111 10.52 -9.03 0.62
N TYR A 112 9.98 -8.88 1.82
CA TYR A 112 9.66 -7.58 2.40
C TYR A 112 9.74 -7.59 3.93
N SER A 113 9.96 -6.42 4.50
CA SER A 113 9.96 -6.19 5.95
C SER A 113 8.78 -5.30 6.32
N MET A 114 8.05 -5.67 7.37
CA MET A 114 7.09 -4.78 8.01
C MET A 114 7.76 -3.99 9.15
N SER A 115 7.05 -3.02 9.73
CA SER A 115 7.58 -2.02 10.69
C SER A 115 8.16 -2.55 12.02
N HIS A 116 8.49 -3.84 12.14
CA HIS A 116 9.02 -4.50 13.34
C HIS A 116 10.13 -5.53 13.03
N GLY A 117 10.90 -5.34 11.95
CA GLY A 117 12.11 -6.15 11.65
C GLY A 117 11.85 -7.61 11.28
N ARG A 118 10.59 -8.04 11.17
CA ARG A 118 10.25 -9.39 10.71
C ARG A 118 10.33 -9.44 9.18
N TRP A 119 11.20 -10.31 8.68
CA TRP A 119 11.31 -10.61 7.27
C TRP A 119 10.21 -11.57 6.83
N PHE A 120 9.50 -11.20 5.77
CA PHE A 120 8.53 -12.04 5.09
C PHE A 120 9.03 -12.33 3.67
N SER A 121 8.77 -13.53 3.18
CA SER A 121 8.99 -13.91 1.79
C SER A 121 7.69 -14.52 1.28
N VAL A 122 7.10 -13.85 0.28
CA VAL A 122 5.86 -14.28 -0.36
C VAL A 122 6.11 -14.22 -1.86
N PRO A 123 6.26 -15.36 -2.55
CA PRO A 123 6.63 -15.36 -3.96
C PRO A 123 5.75 -14.45 -4.81
N PHE A 124 6.37 -13.62 -5.64
CA PHE A 124 5.67 -12.64 -6.49
C PHE A 124 4.76 -11.66 -5.73
N TYR A 125 5.01 -11.48 -4.42
CA TYR A 125 4.19 -10.70 -3.49
C TYR A 125 2.71 -11.11 -3.46
N ASN A 126 2.40 -12.38 -3.80
CA ASN A 126 1.04 -12.88 -3.87
C ASN A 126 0.79 -13.98 -2.81
N PRO A 127 0.18 -13.64 -1.65
CA PRO A 127 -0.11 -14.62 -0.60
C PRO A 127 -1.22 -15.60 -1.00
N TYR A 128 -1.93 -15.33 -2.08
CA TYR A 128 -3.04 -16.15 -2.59
C TYR A 128 -2.60 -17.08 -3.72
N LEU A 129 -1.30 -17.32 -3.90
CA LEU A 129 -0.83 -18.34 -4.82
C LEU A 129 -1.25 -19.73 -4.30
N LEU A 130 -2.30 -20.30 -4.89
CA LEU A 130 -2.91 -21.55 -4.42
C LEU A 130 -1.99 -22.77 -4.59
N VAL A 131 -1.09 -22.73 -5.58
CA VAL A 131 -0.20 -23.84 -5.93
C VAL A 131 1.19 -23.29 -6.24
N ASN A 132 2.17 -23.69 -5.43
CA ASN A 132 3.59 -23.32 -5.56
C ASN A 132 4.42 -24.46 -6.19
N ASP A 133 3.87 -25.15 -7.18
CA ASP A 133 4.65 -26.15 -7.91
C ASP A 133 5.66 -25.49 -8.87
N ALA A 134 6.71 -26.22 -9.24
CA ALA A 134 7.78 -25.70 -10.09
C ALA A 134 7.25 -25.19 -11.44
N ALA A 135 6.24 -25.86 -12.03
CA ALA A 135 5.68 -25.46 -13.32
C ALA A 135 4.94 -24.11 -13.24
N ARG A 136 4.24 -23.86 -12.13
CA ARG A 136 3.54 -22.60 -11.86
C ARG A 136 4.51 -21.47 -11.59
N ILE A 137 5.56 -21.71 -10.82
CA ILE A 137 6.63 -20.73 -10.57
C ILE A 137 7.33 -20.38 -11.89
N ASP A 138 7.68 -21.37 -12.71
CA ASP A 138 8.29 -21.15 -14.03
C ASP A 138 7.38 -20.33 -14.96
N LEU A 139 6.07 -20.57 -14.91
CA LEU A 139 5.09 -19.80 -15.68
C LEU A 139 5.07 -18.33 -15.23
N LEU A 140 5.02 -18.07 -13.93
CA LEU A 140 5.04 -16.71 -13.38
C LEU A 140 6.35 -16.01 -13.67
N ARG A 141 7.48 -16.71 -13.53
CA ARG A 141 8.81 -16.22 -13.86
C ARG A 141 8.88 -15.77 -15.31
N ARG A 142 8.37 -16.57 -16.26
CA ARG A 142 8.30 -16.18 -17.69
C ARG A 142 7.38 -14.98 -17.93
N GLN A 143 6.26 -14.87 -17.23
CA GLN A 143 5.33 -13.73 -17.35
C GLN A 143 5.98 -12.43 -16.86
N TRP A 144 6.59 -12.46 -15.68
CA TRP A 144 7.30 -11.31 -15.11
C TRP A 144 8.51 -10.92 -15.95
N LYS A 145 9.28 -11.89 -16.47
CA LYS A 145 10.39 -11.57 -17.37
C LYS A 145 9.91 -10.77 -18.59
N LYS A 146 8.84 -11.21 -19.26
CA LYS A 146 8.27 -10.49 -20.41
C LYS A 146 7.85 -9.06 -20.05
N LEU A 147 7.32 -8.86 -18.85
CA LEU A 147 6.95 -7.54 -18.36
C LEU A 147 8.19 -6.66 -18.09
N LEU A 148 9.20 -7.21 -17.40
CA LEU A 148 10.45 -6.50 -17.05
C LEU A 148 11.37 -6.26 -18.25
N ASP A 149 11.23 -7.04 -19.33
CA ASP A 149 11.91 -6.77 -20.60
C ASP A 149 11.31 -5.53 -21.31
N ALA A 150 10.04 -5.18 -21.00
CA ALA A 150 9.32 -4.06 -21.61
C ALA A 150 9.19 -2.82 -20.71
N VAL A 151 9.25 -3.01 -19.38
CA VAL A 151 8.96 -1.97 -18.39
C VAL A 151 10.06 -1.94 -17.33
N PRO A 152 10.75 -0.81 -17.13
CA PRO A 152 11.76 -0.69 -16.09
C PRO A 152 11.15 -0.80 -14.69
N LEU A 153 11.89 -1.42 -13.78
CA LEU A 153 11.55 -1.53 -12.37
C LEU A 153 12.51 -0.68 -11.54
N TYR A 154 11.93 0.17 -10.71
CA TYR A 154 12.64 0.98 -9.73
C TYR A 154 12.35 0.43 -8.32
N ILE A 155 13.38 0.31 -7.50
CA ILE A 155 13.24 0.01 -6.08
C ILE A 155 13.43 1.32 -5.33
N VAL A 156 12.42 1.72 -4.56
CA VAL A 156 12.45 2.94 -3.75
C VAL A 156 12.49 2.53 -2.28
N ASN A 157 13.58 2.87 -1.61
CA ASN A 157 13.79 2.54 -0.22
C ASN A 157 13.21 3.62 0.70
N THR A 158 12.03 3.35 1.26
CA THR A 158 11.31 4.31 2.12
C THR A 158 11.89 4.43 3.52
N GLU A 159 12.86 3.58 3.91
CA GLU A 159 13.48 3.65 5.25
C GLU A 159 14.73 4.56 5.28
N SER A 160 15.41 4.70 4.14
CA SER A 160 16.59 5.57 4.03
C SER A 160 16.27 7.03 3.68
N MET A 161 14.99 7.39 3.65
CA MET A 161 14.50 8.70 3.22
C MET A 161 13.38 9.21 4.12
N GLU A 162 13.31 10.52 4.27
CA GLU A 162 12.16 11.20 4.86
C GLU A 162 10.96 11.19 3.90
N LEU A 163 9.75 11.33 4.43
CA LEU A 163 8.51 11.25 3.64
C LEU A 163 8.47 12.24 2.47
N ALA A 164 8.96 13.47 2.68
CA ALA A 164 8.98 14.50 1.64
C ALA A 164 9.93 14.12 0.50
N GLU A 165 11.14 13.62 0.85
CA GLU A 165 12.13 13.17 -0.13
C GLU A 165 11.60 11.96 -0.91
N ALA A 166 11.03 10.95 -0.23
CA ALA A 166 10.47 9.78 -0.89
C ALA A 166 9.36 10.15 -1.91
N LYS A 167 8.50 11.11 -1.56
CA LYS A 167 7.47 11.63 -2.48
C LYS A 167 8.07 12.30 -3.71
N GLU A 168 9.08 13.14 -3.51
CA GLU A 168 9.78 13.83 -4.59
C GLU A 168 10.45 12.81 -5.52
N ARG A 169 11.17 11.83 -4.98
CA ARG A 169 11.80 10.75 -5.76
C ARG A 169 10.81 9.93 -6.56
N ILE A 170 9.69 9.53 -5.96
CA ILE A 170 8.63 8.82 -6.68
C ILE A 170 8.08 9.70 -7.80
N TRP A 171 7.91 11.01 -7.57
CA TRP A 171 7.45 11.92 -8.61
C TRP A 171 8.44 12.09 -9.74
N GLU A 172 9.74 12.20 -9.46
CA GLU A 172 10.81 12.21 -10.47
C GLU A 172 10.73 10.94 -11.33
N ILE A 173 10.63 9.77 -10.70
CA ILE A 173 10.51 8.50 -11.41
C ILE A 173 9.27 8.50 -12.30
N VAL A 174 8.11 8.90 -11.81
CA VAL A 174 6.86 8.87 -12.59
C VAL A 174 6.86 9.92 -13.71
N SER A 175 7.48 11.08 -13.51
CA SER A 175 7.44 12.21 -14.45
C SER A 175 8.50 12.17 -15.53
N ASN A 176 9.62 11.47 -15.30
CA ASN A 176 10.63 11.28 -16.33
C ASN A 176 10.07 10.38 -17.43
N GLU A 177 9.99 10.86 -18.67
CA GLU A 177 9.59 10.04 -19.83
C GLU A 177 10.73 9.13 -20.32
#